data_AF-A0A9Q2PHP1-F1
#
_entry.id   AF-A0A9Q2PHP1-F1
#
_cell.length_a   1.000
_cell.length_b   1.000
_cell.length_c   1.000
_cell.angle_alpha   90.00
_cell.angle_beta   90.00
_cell.angle_gamma   90.00
#
_symmetry.space_group_name_H-M   'P 1'
#
loop_
_entity.id
_entity.type
_entity.pdbx_description
1 polymer ?
#
loop_
_entity_poly.entity_id
_entity_poly.type
_entity_poly.pdbx_seq_one_letter_code
_entity_poly.pdbx_strand_id
1 'polypeptide(L)'
;MGRHTEESRGHAYTGPRSTLGLSTWLATNVTRLAMTEGCEEAHDEIEHAMSQCRRVCDLPADPYWKTAGTPDQARATELPASGIAVAAKSLGPEYAELTRDRVNGLHKTGRITAVRVLEDTPIYRLGDVMDAHVATPTRRRKKTA
;
A
#
# COMPACT_ATOMS: atom_id res chain seq x y z
N MET A 1 -56.27 11.64 8.32
CA MET A 1 -55.45 11.79 7.11
C MET A 1 -54.09 12.34 7.51
N GLY A 2 -53.06 11.50 7.53
CA GLY A 2 -51.70 11.91 7.86
C GLY A 2 -51.05 12.57 6.66
N ARG A 3 -50.62 13.82 6.81
CA ARG A 3 -49.81 14.53 5.82
C ARG A 3 -48.34 14.15 6.11
N HIS A 4 -47.83 13.12 5.45
CA HIS A 4 -46.39 12.86 5.40
C HIS A 4 -45.79 13.85 4.40
N THR A 5 -45.14 14.89 4.93
CA THR A 5 -44.35 15.81 4.12
C THR A 5 -42.90 15.41 4.37
N GLU A 6 -42.35 14.55 3.52
CA GLU A 6 -40.92 14.20 3.56
C GLU A 6 -40.15 15.35 2.90
N GLU A 7 -39.82 16.33 3.72
CA GLU A 7 -38.97 17.46 3.33
C GLU A 7 -37.52 16.95 3.38
N SER A 8 -37.01 16.42 2.26
CA SER A 8 -35.61 15.97 2.12
C SER A 8 -34.65 17.16 2.29
N ARG A 9 -34.27 17.43 3.54
CA ARG A 9 -33.32 18.48 3.90
C ARG A 9 -31.91 17.99 3.61
N GLY A 10 -31.38 18.38 2.44
CA GLY A 10 -29.97 18.14 2.11
C GLY A 10 -29.05 18.70 3.20
N HIS A 11 -28.23 17.84 3.82
CA HIS A 11 -27.24 18.26 4.80
C HIS A 11 -25.97 18.72 4.08
N ALA A 12 -25.82 20.04 3.93
CA ALA A 12 -24.63 20.62 3.32
C ALA A 12 -23.41 20.50 4.25
N TYR A 13 -22.33 19.90 3.75
CA TYR A 13 -21.03 19.94 4.41
C TYR A 13 -20.37 21.31 4.17
N THR A 14 -20.19 22.09 5.23
CA THR A 14 -19.52 23.42 5.19
C THR A 14 -18.11 23.39 5.79
N GLY A 15 -17.57 22.20 6.09
CA GLY A 15 -16.27 22.04 6.73
C GLY A 15 -15.07 22.13 5.78
N PRO A 16 -13.84 22.05 6.32
CA PRO A 16 -12.62 22.08 5.54
C PRO A 16 -12.55 20.92 4.52
N ARG A 17 -12.01 21.16 3.31
CA ARG A 17 -11.78 20.11 2.29
C ARG A 17 -10.66 19.13 2.66
N SER A 18 -10.39 18.91 3.94
CA SER A 18 -9.41 17.94 4.43
C SER A 18 -10.07 16.61 4.71
N THR A 19 -9.35 15.50 4.45
CA THR A 19 -9.83 14.15 4.74
C THR A 19 -10.23 13.99 6.20
N LEU A 20 -9.47 14.61 7.12
CA LEU A 20 -9.75 14.59 8.55
C LEU A 20 -11.04 15.35 8.90
N GLY A 21 -11.27 16.51 8.29
CA GLY A 21 -12.49 17.30 8.51
C GLY A 21 -13.74 16.57 7.99
N LEU A 22 -13.61 15.90 6.85
CA LEU A 22 -14.69 15.14 6.24
C LEU A 22 -15.00 13.86 7.05
N SER A 23 -13.98 13.10 7.47
CA SER A 23 -14.17 11.88 8.25
C SER A 23 -14.81 12.15 9.61
N THR A 24 -14.40 13.24 10.27
CA THR A 24 -14.98 13.66 11.56
C THR A 24 -16.45 14.03 11.41
N TRP A 25 -16.81 14.74 10.34
CA TRP A 25 -18.19 15.11 10.07
C TRP A 25 -19.06 13.90 9.72
N LEU A 26 -18.55 12.97 8.90
CA LEU A 26 -19.24 11.72 8.57
C LEU A 26 -19.50 10.90 9.83
N ALA A 27 -18.48 10.72 10.68
CA ALA A 27 -18.63 9.99 11.94
C ALA A 27 -19.69 10.63 12.87
N THR A 28 -19.74 11.96 12.92
CA THR A 28 -20.71 12.69 13.76
C THR A 28 -22.15 12.60 13.23
N ASN A 29 -22.32 12.43 11.91
CA ASN A 29 -23.63 12.46 11.26
C ASN A 29 -24.08 11.09 10.70
N VAL A 30 -23.34 10.02 10.97
CA VAL A 30 -23.58 8.68 10.38
C VAL A 30 -25.00 8.17 10.63
N THR A 31 -25.54 8.36 11.84
CA THR A 31 -26.91 7.94 12.17
C THR A 31 -27.95 8.73 11.39
N ARG A 32 -27.71 10.02 11.11
CA ARG A 32 -28.63 10.84 10.32
C ARG A 32 -28.60 10.46 8.84
N LEU A 33 -27.40 10.18 8.32
CA LEU A 33 -27.22 9.69 6.96
C LEU A 33 -27.84 8.30 6.77
N ALA A 34 -27.82 7.45 7.80
CA ALA A 34 -28.50 6.15 7.76
C ALA A 34 -30.03 6.24 7.83
N MET A 35 -30.59 7.43 8.11
CA MET A 35 -32.03 7.67 8.14
C MET A 35 -32.53 8.42 6.90
N THR A 36 -31.64 8.80 5.98
CA THR A 36 -32.06 9.40 4.71
C THR A 36 -32.48 8.33 3.72
N GLU A 37 -33.54 8.59 2.97
CA GLU A 37 -33.96 7.76 1.85
C GLU A 37 -32.80 7.57 0.85
N GLY A 38 -32.61 6.35 0.37
CA GLY A 38 -31.51 5.98 -0.53
C GLY A 38 -30.16 5.74 0.18
N CYS A 39 -30.12 5.72 1.51
CA CYS A 39 -28.87 5.42 2.24
C CYS A 39 -28.38 3.99 1.99
N GLU A 40 -29.28 3.05 1.69
CA GLU A 40 -28.97 1.67 1.38
C GLU A 40 -28.09 1.52 0.13
N GLU A 41 -28.26 2.38 -0.87
CA GLU A 41 -27.53 2.33 -2.14
C GLU A 41 -26.35 3.30 -2.17
N ALA A 42 -26.34 4.31 -1.30
CA ALA A 42 -25.36 5.39 -1.29
C ALA A 42 -23.90 4.90 -1.19
N HIS A 43 -23.64 3.82 -0.44
CA HIS A 43 -22.29 3.25 -0.35
C HIS A 43 -21.80 2.73 -1.70
N ASP A 44 -22.61 1.89 -2.35
CA ASP A 44 -22.28 1.24 -3.61
C ASP A 44 -22.14 2.27 -4.74
N GLU A 45 -23.00 3.30 -4.75
CA GLU A 45 -22.90 4.39 -5.72
C GLU A 45 -21.60 5.21 -5.56
N ILE A 46 -21.21 5.52 -4.32
CA ILE A 46 -19.97 6.24 -4.03
C ILE A 46 -18.75 5.39 -4.43
N GLU A 47 -18.74 4.10 -4.10
CA GLU A 47 -17.67 3.19 -4.52
C GLU A 47 -17.60 3.07 -6.04
N HIS A 48 -18.75 2.94 -6.71
CA HIS A 48 -18.85 2.88 -8.15
C HIS A 48 -18.28 4.15 -8.80
N ALA A 49 -18.70 5.33 -8.35
CA ALA A 49 -18.19 6.61 -8.85
C ALA A 49 -16.68 6.74 -8.61
N MET A 50 -16.19 6.36 -7.43
CA MET A 50 -14.76 6.41 -7.13
C MET A 50 -13.97 5.41 -7.99
N SER A 51 -14.52 4.24 -8.28
CA SER A 51 -13.89 3.26 -9.19
C SER A 51 -13.77 3.82 -10.61
N GLN A 52 -14.79 4.52 -11.11
CA GLN A 52 -14.74 5.17 -12.41
C GLN A 52 -13.68 6.29 -12.44
N CYS A 53 -13.64 7.13 -11.40
CA CYS A 53 -12.59 8.14 -11.25
C CYS A 53 -11.18 7.53 -11.24
N ARG A 54 -10.97 6.45 -10.47
CA ARG A 54 -9.69 5.72 -10.42
C ARG A 54 -9.31 5.08 -11.76
N ARG A 55 -10.28 4.65 -12.55
CA ARG A 55 -10.05 4.07 -13.88
C ARG A 55 -9.65 5.11 -14.92
N VAL A 56 -10.17 6.33 -14.78
CA VAL A 56 -9.88 7.47 -15.69
C VAL A 56 -8.57 8.15 -15.31
N CYS A 57 -8.28 8.27 -14.02
CA CYS A 57 -6.99 8.75 -13.55
C CYS A 57 -5.94 7.66 -13.84
N ASP A 58 -4.87 8.02 -14.55
CA ASP A 58 -3.73 7.15 -14.82
C ASP A 58 -2.88 6.97 -13.55
N LEU A 59 -3.48 6.40 -12.50
CA LEU A 59 -2.75 6.04 -11.29
C LEU A 59 -1.82 4.89 -11.65
N PRO A 60 -0.50 4.99 -11.37
CA PRO A 60 0.38 3.86 -11.55
C PRO A 60 -0.17 2.69 -10.72
N ALA A 61 -0.35 1.54 -11.38
CA ALA A 61 -0.80 0.33 -10.73
C ALA A 61 0.04 0.09 -9.47
N ASP A 62 -0.61 -0.38 -8.40
CA ASP A 62 0.15 -0.77 -7.21
C ASP A 62 1.24 -1.76 -7.63
N PRO A 63 2.47 -1.61 -7.09
CA PRO A 63 3.55 -2.51 -7.46
C PRO A 63 3.11 -3.96 -7.27
N TYR A 64 3.34 -4.82 -8.26
CA TYR A 64 2.87 -6.22 -8.31
C TYR A 64 3.09 -7.01 -7.01
N TRP A 65 4.16 -6.71 -6.25
CA TRP A 65 4.45 -7.34 -4.96
C TRP A 65 3.49 -6.96 -3.83
N LYS A 66 2.70 -5.88 -3.95
CA LYS A 66 1.58 -5.55 -3.05
C LYS A 66 0.30 -6.29 -3.40
N THR A 67 0.12 -6.64 -4.67
CA THR A 67 -1.07 -7.35 -5.18
C THR A 67 -0.87 -8.87 -5.17
N ALA A 68 0.37 -9.34 -4.99
CA ALA A 68 0.70 -10.75 -4.86
C ALA A 68 0.02 -11.34 -3.61
N GLY A 69 -1.08 -12.06 -3.82
CA GLY A 69 -1.97 -12.56 -2.77
C GLY A 69 -1.38 -13.65 -1.86
N THR A 70 -0.14 -14.09 -2.09
CA THR A 70 0.55 -15.08 -1.25
C THR A 70 2.04 -14.75 -1.07
N PRO A 71 2.63 -15.02 0.11
CA PRO A 71 4.07 -14.81 0.38
C PRO A 71 5.00 -15.50 -0.63
N ASP A 72 4.61 -16.66 -1.15
CA ASP A 72 5.38 -17.42 -2.14
C ASP A 72 5.43 -16.74 -3.51
N GLN A 73 4.34 -16.08 -3.92
CA GLN A 73 4.32 -15.29 -5.14
C GLN A 73 5.19 -14.02 -5.01
N ALA A 74 5.20 -13.40 -3.83
CA ALA A 74 6.09 -12.28 -3.55
C ALA A 74 7.57 -12.72 -3.66
N ARG A 75 7.93 -13.88 -3.11
CA ARG A 75 9.30 -14.45 -3.18
C ARG A 75 9.79 -14.67 -4.61
N ALA A 76 8.91 -15.05 -5.54
CA ALA A 76 9.26 -15.26 -6.94
C ALA A 76 9.51 -13.96 -7.74
N THR A 77 9.19 -12.80 -7.18
CA THR A 77 9.25 -11.52 -7.89
C THR A 77 10.70 -11.11 -8.18
N GLU A 78 10.97 -10.74 -9.42
CA GLU A 78 12.28 -10.23 -9.86
C GLU A 78 12.28 -8.71 -9.85
N LEU A 79 13.11 -8.11 -9.01
CA LEU A 79 13.16 -6.67 -8.78
C LEU A 79 14.61 -6.16 -8.76
N PRO A 80 14.85 -4.91 -9.16
CA PRO A 80 16.12 -4.24 -8.90
C PRO A 80 16.30 -4.03 -7.39
N ALA A 81 17.53 -3.79 -6.96
CA ALA A 81 17.86 -3.58 -5.54
C ALA A 81 17.02 -2.48 -4.85
N SER A 82 16.63 -1.44 -5.59
CA SER A 82 15.73 -0.39 -5.11
C SER A 82 14.31 -0.91 -4.86
N GLY A 83 13.75 -1.70 -5.78
CA GLY A 83 12.44 -2.31 -5.64
C GLY A 83 12.37 -3.29 -4.47
N ILE A 84 13.43 -4.07 -4.25
CA ILE A 84 13.54 -5.00 -3.11
C ILE A 84 13.51 -4.26 -1.78
N ALA A 85 14.24 -3.15 -1.66
CA ALA A 85 14.25 -2.34 -0.44
C ALA A 85 12.87 -1.73 -0.11
N VAL A 86 12.06 -1.44 -1.13
CA VAL A 86 10.68 -0.97 -0.93
C VAL A 86 9.78 -2.13 -0.53
N ALA A 87 9.86 -3.26 -1.24
CA ALA A 87 9.06 -4.46 -0.94
C ALA A 87 9.32 -4.99 0.48
N ALA A 88 10.58 -4.97 0.92
CA ALA A 88 11.00 -5.42 2.25
C ALA A 88 10.26 -4.69 3.38
N LYS A 89 9.97 -3.39 3.23
CA LYS A 89 9.26 -2.59 4.25
C LYS A 89 7.83 -3.08 4.48
N SER A 90 7.22 -3.70 3.48
CA SER A 90 5.85 -4.19 3.54
C SER A 90 5.75 -5.67 3.95
N LEU A 91 6.86 -6.41 3.90
CA LEU A 91 6.90 -7.85 4.21
C LEU A 91 6.99 -8.14 5.71
N GLY A 92 7.55 -7.23 6.52
CA GLY A 92 7.56 -7.36 7.98
C GLY A 92 8.80 -6.79 8.65
N PRO A 93 8.81 -6.76 10.00
CA PRO A 93 9.91 -6.18 10.79
C PRO A 93 11.23 -6.95 10.64
N GLU A 94 11.18 -8.24 10.33
CA GLU A 94 12.34 -9.10 10.09
C GLU A 94 13.20 -8.66 8.88
N TYR A 95 12.59 -7.96 7.90
CA TYR A 95 13.29 -7.42 6.74
C TYR A 95 13.46 -5.89 6.82
N ALA A 96 13.20 -5.27 7.97
CA ALA A 96 13.26 -3.81 8.10
C ALA A 96 14.67 -3.23 7.83
N GLU A 97 15.72 -4.01 8.08
CA GLU A 97 17.12 -3.63 7.80
C GLU A 97 17.55 -3.96 6.35
N LEU A 98 16.67 -4.52 5.52
CA LEU A 98 16.96 -4.85 4.13
C LEU A 98 16.89 -3.60 3.24
N THR A 99 18.00 -2.87 3.20
CA THR A 99 18.18 -1.67 2.38
C THR A 99 18.87 -1.97 1.05
N ARG A 100 18.81 -1.03 0.09
CA ARG A 100 19.54 -1.12 -1.19
C ARG A 100 21.04 -1.40 -0.99
N ASP A 101 21.67 -0.75 -0.02
CA ASP A 101 23.09 -0.95 0.29
C ASP A 101 23.35 -2.35 0.83
N ARG A 102 22.40 -2.90 1.59
CA ARG A 102 22.49 -4.29 2.08
C ARG A 102 22.43 -5.28 0.92
N VAL A 103 21.49 -5.10 -0.02
CA VAL A 103 21.38 -5.93 -1.24
C VAL A 103 22.69 -5.85 -2.04
N ASN A 104 23.19 -4.64 -2.30
CA ASN A 104 24.45 -4.45 -3.01
C ASN A 104 25.65 -5.08 -2.28
N GLY A 105 25.67 -5.02 -0.94
CA GLY A 105 26.69 -5.68 -0.12
C GLY A 105 26.60 -7.21 -0.18
N LEU A 106 25.40 -7.77 -0.17
CA LEU A 106 25.19 -9.22 -0.36
C LEU A 106 25.70 -9.66 -1.74
N HIS A 107 25.43 -8.87 -2.78
CA HIS A 107 25.92 -9.15 -4.13
C HIS A 107 27.45 -9.08 -4.21
N LYS A 108 28.06 -8.00 -3.69
CA LYS A 108 29.52 -7.84 -3.65
C LYS A 108 30.24 -8.96 -2.90
N THR A 109 29.59 -9.53 -1.88
CA THR A 109 30.16 -10.64 -1.11
C THR A 109 29.83 -12.02 -1.69
N GLY A 110 29.21 -12.08 -2.88
CA GLY A 110 28.88 -13.31 -3.58
C GLY A 110 27.75 -14.13 -2.95
N ARG A 111 26.98 -13.54 -2.03
CA ARG A 111 25.87 -14.22 -1.34
C ARG A 111 24.58 -14.27 -2.14
N ILE A 112 24.42 -13.35 -3.08
CA ILE A 112 23.30 -13.31 -4.04
C ILE A 112 23.84 -13.07 -5.44
N THR A 113 23.20 -13.70 -6.41
CA THR A 113 23.52 -13.56 -7.83
C THR A 113 22.36 -12.85 -8.53
N ALA A 114 22.67 -11.92 -9.43
CA ALA A 114 21.65 -11.29 -10.25
C ALA A 114 21.11 -12.33 -11.24
N VAL A 115 19.79 -12.44 -11.35
CA VAL A 115 19.11 -13.32 -12.31
C VAL A 115 19.35 -12.82 -13.74
N ARG A 116 19.31 -11.50 -13.91
CA ARG A 116 19.57 -10.81 -15.17
C ARG A 116 20.04 -9.38 -14.92
N VAL A 117 20.59 -8.75 -15.93
CA VAL A 117 20.97 -7.33 -15.92
C VAL A 117 20.17 -6.60 -16.99
N LEU A 118 19.47 -5.54 -16.61
CA LEU A 118 18.69 -4.69 -17.52
C LEU A 118 19.29 -3.29 -17.45
N GLU A 119 19.78 -2.76 -18.58
CA GLU A 119 20.36 -1.40 -18.65
C GLU A 119 21.35 -1.13 -17.51
N ASP A 120 22.34 -2.02 -17.36
CA ASP A 120 23.36 -2.01 -16.28
C ASP A 120 22.82 -2.14 -14.84
N THR A 121 21.52 -2.36 -14.67
CA THR A 121 20.89 -2.57 -13.37
C THR A 121 20.71 -4.08 -13.12
N PRO A 122 21.37 -4.64 -12.09
CA PRO A 122 21.17 -6.04 -11.72
C PRO A 122 19.79 -6.24 -11.11
N ILE A 123 19.09 -7.25 -11.63
CA ILE A 123 17.78 -7.70 -11.18
C ILE A 123 17.97 -8.97 -10.35
N TYR A 124 17.36 -8.99 -9.16
CA TYR A 124 17.46 -10.10 -8.23
C TYR A 124 16.09 -10.68 -7.95
N ARG A 125 16.04 -11.98 -7.61
CA ARG A 125 14.83 -12.61 -7.11
C ARG A 125 14.67 -12.27 -5.62
N LEU A 126 13.48 -11.82 -5.24
CA LEU A 126 13.20 -11.33 -3.89
C LEU A 126 13.45 -12.39 -2.81
N GLY A 127 13.01 -13.62 -3.04
CA GLY A 127 13.21 -14.75 -2.12
C GLY A 127 14.68 -15.02 -1.80
N ASP A 128 15.54 -15.11 -2.82
CA ASP A 128 16.96 -15.36 -2.66
C ASP A 128 17.65 -14.28 -1.81
N VAL A 129 17.21 -13.02 -1.97
CA VAL A 129 17.72 -11.89 -1.20
C VAL A 129 17.23 -11.92 0.25
N MET A 130 15.96 -12.28 0.47
CA MET A 130 15.39 -12.44 1.82
C MET A 130 16.11 -13.56 2.59
N ASP A 131 16.30 -14.72 1.96
CA ASP A 131 16.94 -15.88 2.57
C ASP A 131 18.42 -15.57 2.88
N ALA A 132 19.14 -14.90 1.97
CA ALA A 132 20.52 -14.45 2.19
C ALA A 132 20.63 -13.39 3.30
N HIS A 133 19.62 -12.53 3.46
CA HIS A 133 19.56 -11.55 4.53
C HIS A 133 19.39 -12.22 5.90
N VAL A 134 18.45 -13.17 6.02
CA VAL A 134 18.22 -13.93 7.26
C VAL A 134 19.45 -14.77 7.62
N ALA A 135 20.07 -15.42 6.62
CA ALA A 135 21.28 -16.21 6.82
C ALA A 135 22.51 -15.37 7.22
N THR A 136 22.50 -14.06 6.94
CA THR A 136 23.58 -13.14 7.31
C THR A 136 23.03 -11.99 8.16
N PRO A 137 22.79 -12.20 9.46
CA PRO A 137 22.33 -11.14 10.34
C PRO A 137 23.32 -9.97 10.36
N THR A 138 22.82 -8.74 10.28
CA THR A 138 23.65 -7.54 10.37
C THR A 138 24.30 -7.48 11.75
N ARG A 139 25.62 -7.55 11.81
CA ARG A 139 26.35 -7.34 13.07
C ARG A 139 26.17 -5.88 13.48
N ARG A 140 25.29 -5.60 14.45
CA ARG A 140 25.14 -4.26 15.04
C ARG A 140 26.51 -3.80 15.55
N ARG A 141 27.11 -2.84 14.85
CA ARG A 141 28.33 -2.18 15.31
C ARG A 141 27.93 -1.32 16.52
N LYS A 142 28.39 -1.68 17.72
CA LYS A 142 28.24 -0.83 18.90
C LYS A 142 28.86 0.53 18.54
N LYS A 143 28.03 1.58 18.55
CA LYS A 143 28.48 2.95 18.40
C LYS A 143 29.26 3.26 19.67
N THR A 144 30.59 3.29 19.58
CA THR A 144 31.43 3.80 20.68
C THR A 144 31.12 5.29 20.81
N ALA A 145 30.66 5.67 21.99
CA ALA A 145 30.44 7.07 22.39
C ALA A 145 31.79 7.80 22.54
#